data_AF-A0A8T6V0F2-F1
#
_entry.id   AF-A0A8T6V0F2-F1
#
_cell.length_a   1.000
_cell.length_b   1.000
_cell.length_c   1.000
_cell.angle_alpha   90.00
_cell.angle_beta   90.00
_cell.angle_gamma   90.00
#
_symmetry.space_group_name_H-M   'P 1'
#
loop_
_entity.id
_entity.type
_entity.pdbx_description
1 polymer ?
#
loop_
_entity_poly.entity_id
_entity_poly.type
_entity_poly.pdbx_seq_one_letter_code
_entity_poly.pdbx_strand_id
1 'polypeptide(L)' 'IMALNQMDMAKKKGIRIDHEKLEKLLGIPVIPTVAVSGTGIYELLEKAVEVTEKK' A
#
# COMPACT_ATOMS: atom_id res chain seq x y z
N ILE A 1 -4.56 1.70 8.10
CA ILE A 1 -4.17 1.46 6.69
C ILE A 1 -2.88 2.20 6.40
N MET A 2 -1.99 1.64 5.58
CA MET A 2 -0.71 2.23 5.20
C MET A 2 -0.58 2.27 3.66
N ALA A 3 -0.13 3.40 3.13
CA ALA A 3 0.31 3.50 1.74
C ALA A 3 1.82 3.19 1.65
N LEU A 4 2.19 2.10 0.97
CA LEU A 4 3.57 1.73 0.69
C LEU A 4 3.99 2.34 -0.65
N ASN A 5 4.41 3.61 -0.62
CA ASN A 5 4.69 4.40 -1.83
C ASN A 5 6.09 4.15 -2.43
N GLN A 6 6.31 4.65 -3.65
CA GLN A 6 7.56 4.57 -4.41
C GLN A 6 7.96 3.13 -4.77
N MET A 7 6.98 2.26 -5.04
CA MET A 7 7.23 0.85 -5.39
C MET A 7 7.99 0.68 -6.71
N ASP A 8 7.86 1.63 -7.64
CA ASP A 8 8.65 1.69 -8.86
C ASP A 8 10.13 1.95 -8.58
N MET A 9 10.44 2.88 -7.66
CA MET A 9 11.81 3.16 -7.21
C MET A 9 12.39 1.99 -6.43
N ALA A 10 11.62 1.36 -5.55
CA ALA A 10 12.03 0.15 -4.84
C ALA A 10 12.44 -0.95 -5.85
N LYS A 11 11.60 -1.21 -6.86
CA LYS A 11 11.90 -2.17 -7.92
C LYS A 11 13.15 -1.78 -8.71
N LYS A 12 13.31 -0.50 -9.09
CA LYS A 12 14.51 0.00 -9.80
C LYS A 12 15.80 -0.19 -9.00
N LYS A 13 15.73 -0.07 -7.67
CA LYS A 13 16.85 -0.30 -6.75
C LYS A 13 17.08 -1.78 -6.41
N GLY A 14 16.32 -2.70 -6.99
CA GLY A 14 16.39 -4.13 -6.65
C GLY A 14 15.81 -4.49 -5.29
N ILE A 15 15.11 -3.56 -4.64
CA ILE A 15 14.45 -3.77 -3.35
C ILE A 15 13.13 -4.50 -3.61
N ARG A 16 12.98 -5.69 -3.03
CA ARG A 16 11.74 -6.48 -3.09
C ARG A 16 11.05 -6.40 -1.73
N ILE A 17 9.82 -5.89 -1.73
CA ILE A 17 9.00 -5.78 -0.52
C ILE A 17 7.81 -6.71 -0.68
N ASP A 18 7.68 -7.65 0.26
CA ASP A 18 6.50 -8.49 0.41
C ASP A 18 5.47 -7.72 1.25
N HIS A 19 4.61 -6.97 0.55
CA HIS A 19 3.59 -6.13 1.18
C HIS A 19 2.52 -6.96 1.90
N GLU A 20 2.21 -8.18 1.45
CA GLU A 20 1.26 -9.08 2.12
C GLU A 20 1.81 -9.58 3.45
N LYS A 21 3.10 -9.96 3.49
CA LYS A 21 3.76 -10.30 4.76
C LYS A 21 3.84 -9.09 5.68
N LEU A 22 4.12 -7.91 5.14
CA LEU A 22 4.17 -6.66 5.91
C LEU A 22 2.80 -6.32 6.50
N GLU A 23 1.72 -6.49 5.74
CA GLU A 23 0.34 -6.36 6.20
C GLU A 23 0.04 -7.29 7.37
N LYS A 24 0.40 -8.57 7.27
CA LYS A 24 0.24 -9.55 8.36
C LYS A 24 1.03 -9.16 9.62
N LEU A 25 2.24 -8.64 9.46
CA LEU A 25 3.10 -8.24 10.57
C LEU A 25 2.61 -6.98 11.28
N LEU A 26 2.12 -5.99 10.52
CA LEU A 26 1.64 -4.73 11.07
C LEU A 26 0.19 -4.78 11.55
N GLY A 27 -0.59 -5.78 11.13
CA GLY A 27 -2.01 -5.91 11.48
C GLY A 27 -2.89 -4.81 10.89
N ILE A 28 -2.42 -4.13 9.84
CA ILE A 28 -3.16 -3.08 9.12
C ILE A 28 -3.05 -3.32 7.61
N PRO A 29 -4.07 -2.94 6.81
CA PRO A 29 -3.98 -3.04 5.36
C PRO A 29 -2.79 -2.24 4.81
N VAL A 30 -2.04 -2.82 3.88
CA VAL A 30 -0.86 -2.20 3.26
C VAL A 30 -1.04 -2.16 1.74
N ILE A 31 -1.25 -0.96 1.21
CA ILE A 31 -1.51 -0.77 -0.22
C ILE A 31 -0.24 -0.25 -0.92
N PRO A 32 0.35 -1.02 -1.85
CA PRO A 32 1.50 -0.56 -2.64
C PRO A 32 1.08 0.53 -3.62
N THR A 33 1.82 1.64 -3.67
CA THR A 33 1.48 2.78 -4.52
C THR A 33 2.67 3.35 -5.29
N VAL A 34 2.33 4.05 -6.38
CA VAL A 34 3.24 4.94 -7.11
C VAL A 34 2.49 6.26 -7.31
N ALA A 35 2.68 7.20 -6.37
CA ALA A 35 1.89 8.43 -6.34
C ALA A 35 1.96 9.25 -7.63
N VAL A 36 3.13 9.30 -8.28
CA VAL A 36 3.34 10.06 -9.52
C VAL A 36 2.60 9.49 -10.73
N SER A 37 2.25 8.20 -10.73
CA SER A 37 1.44 7.55 -11.78
C SER A 37 -0.01 7.32 -11.36
N GLY A 38 -0.37 7.64 -10.11
CA GLY A 38 -1.69 7.36 -9.55
C GLY A 38 -1.95 5.87 -9.24
N THR A 39 -0.97 4.99 -9.40
CA THR A 39 -1.15 3.54 -9.17
C THR A 39 -1.40 3.26 -7.68
N GLY A 40 -2.44 2.48 -7.39
CA GLY A 40 -2.83 2.08 -6.04
C GLY A 40 -3.57 3.17 -5.24
N ILE A 41 -3.79 4.36 -5.80
CA ILE A 41 -4.47 5.45 -5.09
C ILE A 41 -5.97 5.17 -4.91
N TYR A 42 -6.64 4.63 -5.94
CA TYR A 42 -8.05 4.27 -5.83
C TYR A 42 -8.30 3.19 -4.78
N GLU A 43 -7.52 2.11 -4.83
CA GLU A 43 -7.56 1.02 -3.85
C GLU A 43 -7.25 1.51 -2.42
N LEU A 44 -6.26 2.41 -2.27
CA LEU A 44 -5.95 3.03 -0.98
C LEU A 44 -7.14 3.81 -0.41
N LEU A 45 -7.83 4.60 -1.24
CA LEU A 45 -8.99 5.39 -0.82
C LEU A 45 -10.18 4.49 -0.49
N GLU A 46 -10.49 3.51 -1.34
CA GLU A 46 -11.54 2.52 -1.09
C GLU A 46 -11.31 1.81 0.24
N LYS A 47 -10.09 1.32 0.47
CA LYS A 47 -9.75 0.62 1.70
C LYS A 47 -9.71 1.53 2.92
N ALA A 48 -9.38 2.82 2.75
CA ALA A 48 -9.46 3.80 3.83
C ALA A 48 -10.91 4.00 4.29
N VAL A 49 -11.85 4.15 3.35
CA VAL A 49 -13.29 4.25 3.65
C VAL A 49 -13.78 2.97 4.33
N GLU A 50 -13.46 1.80 3.78
CA GLU A 50 -13.84 0.51 4.35
C GLU A 50 -13.36 0.34 5.81
N VAL A 51 -12.12 0.75 6.11
CA VAL A 51 -11.55 0.66 7.47
C VAL A 51 -12.22 1.63 8.44
N THR A 52 -12.69 2.79 7.96
CA THR A 52 -13.41 3.75 8.79
C THR A 52 -14.86 3.34 9.06
N GLU A 53 -15.53 2.73 8.10
CA GLU A 53 -16.94 2.31 8.22
C GLU A 53 -17.11 1.00 9.00
N LYS A 54 -16.06 0.16 9.06
CA LYS A 54 -16.03 -1.08 9.85
C LYS A 54 -15.66 -0.88 11.33
N LYS A 55 -15.54 0.37 11.79
CA LYS A 55 -15.29 0.75 13.18
C LYS A 55 -16.53 1.38 13.79
#